data_AF-A0A833ESF6-F1
#
_entry.id   AF-A0A833ESF6-F1
#
_cell.length_a   1.000
_cell.length_b   1.000
_cell.length_c   1.000
_cell.angle_alpha   90.00
_cell.angle_beta   90.00
_cell.angle_gamma   90.00
#
_symmetry.space_group_name_H-M   'P 1'
#
loop_
_entity.id
_entity.type
_entity.pdbx_description
1 polymer ?
#
loop_
_entity_poly.entity_id
_entity_poly.type
_entity_poly.pdbx_seq_one_letter_code
_entity_poly.pdbx_strand_id
1 'polypeptide(L)'
;MTKLEKYRHLIHWGTSTWTYPEWAGVVYHKDYSAKSIKTESLAEYAEYPPFSTVGIDNTFYAPPNPYLLQAYAPHLPIGFPCVSKVWQELTVPQWPKHKRHGTRAGQVNEGFLDV
;
A
#
# COMPACT_ATOMS: atom_id res chain seq x y z
N MET A 1 -6.50 -15.21 30.33
CA MET A 1 -7.01 -14.46 29.16
C MET A 1 -6.75 -12.98 29.39
N THR A 2 -5.88 -12.38 28.60
CA THR A 2 -5.58 -10.94 28.75
C THR A 2 -6.74 -10.11 28.18
N LYS A 3 -6.97 -8.91 28.73
CA LYS A 3 -8.06 -7.97 28.34
C LYS A 3 -8.11 -7.67 26.82
N LEU A 4 -7.03 -7.97 26.09
CA LEU A 4 -6.85 -7.74 24.66
C LEU A 4 -7.42 -8.86 23.77
N GLU A 5 -7.62 -10.08 24.28
CA GLU A 5 -8.05 -11.22 23.44
C GLU A 5 -9.41 -10.98 22.76
N LYS A 6 -10.33 -10.27 23.43
CA LYS A 6 -11.64 -9.93 22.87
C LYS A 6 -11.56 -8.99 21.64
N TYR A 7 -10.47 -8.26 21.45
CA TYR A 7 -10.27 -7.35 20.32
C TYR A 7 -9.40 -7.93 19.22
N ARG A 8 -8.90 -9.17 19.37
CA ARG A 8 -7.95 -9.77 18.43
C ARG A 8 -8.47 -9.77 16.99
N HIS A 9 -9.78 -9.91 16.80
CA HIS A 9 -10.43 -9.89 15.49
C HIS A 9 -10.53 -8.49 14.84
N LEU A 10 -10.26 -7.42 15.59
CA LEU A 10 -10.23 -6.04 15.10
C LEU A 10 -8.81 -5.56 14.78
N ILE A 11 -7.79 -6.32 15.18
CA ILE A 11 -6.39 -5.93 15.02
C ILE A 11 -5.85 -6.64 13.80
N HIS A 12 -5.57 -5.86 12.76
CA HIS A 12 -4.89 -6.33 11.56
C HIS A 12 -3.46 -5.83 11.54
N TRP A 13 -2.53 -6.75 11.32
CA TRP A 13 -1.11 -6.45 11.20
C TRP A 13 -0.72 -6.49 9.72
N GLY A 14 0.13 -5.57 9.32
CA GLY A 14 0.58 -5.43 7.95
C GLY A 14 1.61 -4.34 7.83
N THR A 15 2.05 -4.09 6.61
CA THR A 15 3.09 -3.10 6.27
C THR A 15 2.51 -2.06 5.33
N SER A 16 3.17 -0.91 5.20
CA SER A 16 2.71 0.18 4.33
C SER A 16 2.84 -0.10 2.83
N THR A 17 3.51 -1.20 2.46
CA THR A 17 3.74 -1.68 1.09
C THR A 17 4.26 -3.13 1.13
N TRP A 18 4.36 -3.79 -0.01
CA TRP A 18 4.87 -5.17 -0.14
C TRP A 18 6.03 -5.30 -1.14
N THR A 19 6.38 -4.26 -1.89
CA THR A 19 7.22 -4.43 -3.09
C THR A 19 8.74 -4.42 -2.82
N TYR A 20 9.19 -4.91 -1.66
CA TYR A 20 10.61 -4.94 -1.27
C TYR A 20 11.26 -6.29 -1.62
N PRO A 21 12.15 -6.36 -2.64
CA PRO A 21 12.85 -7.60 -2.99
C PRO A 21 13.70 -8.16 -1.85
N GLU A 22 14.15 -7.30 -0.94
CA GLU A 22 14.98 -7.65 0.22
C GLU A 22 14.26 -8.56 1.23
N TRP A 23 12.96 -8.79 1.06
CA TRP A 23 12.20 -9.75 1.87
C TRP A 23 12.28 -11.20 1.35
N ALA A 24 13.07 -11.45 0.30
CA ALA A 24 13.40 -12.79 -0.15
C ALA A 24 14.03 -13.62 0.98
N GLY A 25 13.59 -14.87 1.11
CA GLY A 25 13.99 -15.78 2.18
C GLY A 25 13.33 -15.52 3.54
N VAL A 26 12.46 -14.52 3.65
CA VAL A 26 11.67 -14.23 4.86
C VAL A 26 10.18 -14.26 4.56
N VAL A 27 9.71 -13.32 3.74
CA VAL A 27 8.31 -13.25 3.29
C VAL A 27 8.14 -13.93 1.93
N TYR A 28 9.13 -13.76 1.04
CA TYR A 28 9.09 -14.28 -0.33
C TYR A 28 10.01 -15.48 -0.49
N HIS A 29 9.47 -16.59 -0.94
CA HIS A 29 10.20 -17.82 -1.22
C HIS A 29 10.40 -18.04 -2.72
N LYS A 30 9.59 -17.38 -3.57
CA LYS A 30 9.81 -17.32 -5.01
C LYS A 30 10.69 -16.15 -5.40
N ASP A 31 11.40 -16.32 -6.51
CA ASP A 31 12.13 -15.24 -7.15
C ASP A 31 11.19 -14.34 -7.94
N TYR A 32 11.16 -13.06 -7.59
CA TYR A 32 10.36 -12.04 -8.27
C TYR A 32 11.25 -11.05 -9.01
N SER A 33 10.91 -10.80 -10.27
CA SER A 33 11.48 -9.69 -11.04
C SER A 33 10.97 -8.34 -10.52
N ALA A 34 11.62 -7.25 -10.93
CA ALA A 34 11.15 -5.89 -10.62
C ALA A 34 9.70 -5.61 -11.10
N LYS A 35 9.21 -6.37 -12.08
CA LYS A 35 7.82 -6.28 -12.55
C LYS A 35 6.90 -7.15 -11.70
N SER A 36 7.24 -8.42 -11.50
CA SER A 36 6.36 -9.38 -10.81
C SER A 36 6.27 -9.14 -9.30
N ILE A 37 7.28 -8.53 -8.66
CA ILE A 37 7.24 -8.13 -7.24
C ILE A 37 6.13 -7.11 -6.93
N LYS A 38 5.57 -6.44 -7.94
CA LYS A 38 4.50 -5.45 -7.73
C LYS A 38 3.11 -6.08 -7.65
N THR A 39 2.93 -7.28 -8.18
CA THR A 39 1.62 -7.93 -8.32
C THR A 39 1.65 -9.34 -7.76
N GLU A 40 2.52 -10.20 -8.28
CA GLU A 40 2.50 -11.63 -8.00
C GLU A 40 3.00 -11.98 -6.59
N SER A 41 3.91 -11.19 -6.02
CA SER A 41 4.40 -11.37 -4.64
C SER A 41 3.36 -11.03 -3.59
N LEU A 42 2.28 -10.34 -3.97
CA LEU A 42 1.18 -10.02 -3.08
C LEU A 42 0.49 -11.28 -2.54
N ALA A 43 0.53 -12.39 -3.31
CA ALA A 43 0.03 -13.68 -2.87
C ALA A 43 0.83 -14.24 -1.69
N GLU A 44 2.16 -14.30 -1.80
CA GLU A 44 3.01 -14.75 -0.68
C GLU A 44 2.96 -13.78 0.51
N TYR A 45 2.86 -12.47 0.24
CA TYR A 45 2.66 -11.47 1.28
C TYR A 45 1.40 -11.75 2.11
N ALA A 46 0.27 -12.02 1.46
CA ALA A 46 -1.01 -12.25 2.12
C ALA A 46 -1.09 -13.60 2.85
N GLU A 47 -0.21 -14.55 2.51
CA GLU A 47 -0.05 -15.83 3.20
C GLU A 47 0.94 -15.77 4.38
N TYR A 48 1.73 -14.70 4.50
CA TYR A 48 2.72 -14.58 5.57
C TYR A 48 2.02 -14.46 6.94
N PRO A 49 2.27 -15.39 7.90
CA PRO A 49 1.42 -15.58 9.07
C PRO A 49 1.06 -14.35 9.93
N PRO A 50 1.96 -13.36 10.16
CA PRO A 50 1.58 -12.17 10.91
C PRO A 50 0.73 -11.20 10.10
N PHE A 51 0.68 -11.28 8.77
CA PHE A 51 0.01 -10.28 7.94
C PHE A 51 -1.44 -10.63 7.64
N SER A 52 -2.30 -9.64 7.81
CA SER A 52 -3.76 -9.73 7.68
C SER A 52 -4.38 -8.45 7.10
N THR A 53 -3.52 -7.54 6.64
CA THR A 53 -3.87 -6.33 5.88
C THR A 53 -2.63 -5.86 5.12
N VAL A 54 -2.80 -4.98 4.15
CA VAL A 54 -1.69 -4.34 3.42
C VAL A 54 -1.97 -2.87 3.15
N GLY A 55 -0.93 -2.04 3.26
CA GLY A 55 -0.94 -0.67 2.77
C GLY A 55 -0.68 -0.61 1.26
N ILE A 56 -1.55 0.06 0.51
CA ILE A 56 -1.31 0.43 -0.89
C ILE A 56 -0.81 1.88 -0.89
N ASP A 57 0.49 2.08 -1.07
CA ASP A 57 1.11 3.39 -0.95
C ASP A 57 1.39 4.09 -2.27
N ASN A 58 1.43 3.35 -3.38
CA ASN A 58 1.65 3.92 -4.71
C ASN A 58 0.53 4.90 -5.13
N THR A 59 -0.68 4.73 -4.60
CA THR A 59 -1.85 5.60 -4.81
C THR A 59 -1.68 6.99 -4.20
N PHE A 60 -0.71 7.18 -3.30
CA PHE A 60 -0.36 8.52 -2.84
C PHE A 60 0.23 9.35 -3.99
N TYR A 61 1.01 8.76 -4.89
CA TYR A 61 1.72 9.52 -5.92
C TYR A 61 0.91 9.73 -7.20
N ALA A 62 -0.01 8.81 -7.51
CA ALA A 62 -0.89 8.85 -8.66
C ALA A 62 -2.28 8.36 -8.25
N PRO A 63 -3.36 8.86 -8.86
CA PRO A 63 -4.71 8.42 -8.50
C PRO A 63 -4.85 6.91 -8.72
N PRO A 64 -5.69 6.22 -7.92
CA PRO A 64 -5.89 4.79 -8.07
C PRO A 64 -6.37 4.44 -9.48
N ASN A 65 -5.65 3.53 -10.14
CA ASN A 65 -6.03 3.02 -11.45
C ASN A 65 -6.89 1.75 -11.27
N PRO A 66 -8.14 1.72 -11.74
CA PRO A 66 -9.01 0.54 -11.62
C PRO A 66 -8.38 -0.76 -12.16
N TYR A 67 -7.62 -0.68 -13.26
CA TYR A 67 -6.94 -1.85 -13.83
C TYR A 67 -5.83 -2.37 -12.90
N LEU A 68 -5.16 -1.48 -12.17
CA LEU A 68 -4.13 -1.88 -11.21
C LEU A 68 -4.76 -2.61 -10.02
N LEU A 69 -5.88 -2.11 -9.51
CA LEU A 69 -6.61 -2.76 -8.41
C LEU A 69 -7.18 -4.12 -8.85
N GLN A 70 -7.68 -4.22 -10.08
CA GLN A 70 -8.11 -5.50 -10.67
C GLN A 70 -6.94 -6.48 -10.83
N ALA A 71 -5.73 -6.01 -11.10
CA ALA A 71 -4.55 -6.87 -11.16
C ALA A 71 -4.10 -7.37 -9.78
N TYR A 72 -4.38 -6.63 -8.69
CA TYR A 72 -4.06 -7.06 -7.33
C TYR A 72 -5.06 -8.07 -6.78
N ALA A 73 -6.35 -7.92 -7.10
CA ALA A 73 -7.42 -8.71 -6.50
C ALA A 73 -7.23 -10.24 -6.57
N PRO A 74 -6.77 -10.85 -7.69
CA PRO A 74 -6.55 -12.30 -7.78
C PRO A 74 -5.44 -12.84 -6.87
N HIS A 75 -4.54 -11.97 -6.39
CA HIS A 75 -3.43 -12.33 -5.52
C HIS A 75 -3.76 -12.18 -4.03
N LEU A 76 -4.99 -11.79 -3.69
CA LEU A 76 -5.43 -11.61 -2.31
C LEU A 76 -6.51 -12.62 -1.96
N PRO A 77 -6.55 -13.12 -0.71
CA PRO A 77 -7.70 -13.84 -0.20
C PRO A 77 -8.97 -13.00 -0.34
N ILE A 78 -10.11 -13.66 -0.58
CA ILE A 78 -11.41 -12.97 -0.69
C ILE A 78 -11.68 -12.19 0.60
N GLY A 79 -11.93 -10.89 0.47
CA GLY A 79 -12.19 -10.00 1.60
C GLY A 79 -10.95 -9.58 2.39
N PHE A 80 -9.74 -9.84 1.89
CA PHE A 80 -8.50 -9.37 2.52
C PHE A 80 -8.51 -7.82 2.63
N PRO A 81 -8.40 -7.25 3.85
CA PRO A 81 -8.41 -5.81 4.02
C PRO A 81 -7.19 -5.13 3.39
N CYS A 82 -7.43 -4.02 2.71
CA CYS A 82 -6.38 -3.15 2.18
C CYS A 82 -6.60 -1.72 2.68
N VAL A 83 -5.50 -1.05 3.01
CA VAL A 83 -5.50 0.37 3.39
C VAL A 83 -4.83 1.15 2.27
N SER A 84 -5.61 1.85 1.47
CA SER A 84 -5.09 2.67 0.37
C SER A 84 -4.73 4.06 0.86
N LYS A 85 -3.52 4.54 0.51
CA LYS A 85 -3.20 5.96 0.70
C LYS A 85 -4.06 6.81 -0.23
N VAL A 86 -4.60 7.89 0.32
CA VAL A 86 -5.28 8.91 -0.48
C VAL A 86 -4.26 9.64 -1.33
N TRP A 87 -4.67 10.03 -2.54
CA TRP A 87 -3.83 10.73 -3.50
C TRP A 87 -3.31 12.06 -2.95
N GLN A 88 -2.03 12.35 -3.17
CA GLN A 88 -1.34 13.50 -2.59
C GLN A 88 -1.96 14.85 -2.95
N GLU A 89 -2.65 14.96 -4.10
CA GLU A 89 -3.40 16.18 -4.48
C GLU A 89 -4.48 16.54 -3.45
N LEU A 90 -4.99 15.57 -2.68
CA LEU A 90 -6.02 15.81 -1.65
C LEU A 90 -5.43 15.96 -0.25
N THR A 91 -4.25 15.40 0.02
CA THR A 91 -3.72 15.28 1.40
C THR A 91 -2.53 16.17 1.71
N VAL A 92 -1.88 16.75 0.70
CA VAL A 92 -0.70 17.59 0.89
C VAL A 92 -1.15 19.05 0.94
N PRO A 93 -0.98 19.80 2.05
CA PRO A 93 -1.39 21.21 2.13
C PRO A 93 -0.47 22.15 1.34
N GLN A 94 0.81 21.79 1.27
CA GLN A 94 1.82 22.52 0.51
C GLN A 94 2.76 21.52 -0.15
N TRP A 95 2.98 21.69 -1.45
CA TRP A 95 3.85 20.80 -2.22
C TRP A 95 5.28 20.81 -1.66
N PRO A 96 5.86 19.65 -1.33
CA PRO A 96 7.26 19.57 -0.93
C PRO A 96 8.18 20.24 -1.94
N LYS A 97 9.27 20.84 -1.48
CA LYS A 97 10.33 21.41 -2.33
C LYS A 97 11.21 20.29 -2.94
N HIS A 98 10.59 19.40 -3.70
CA HIS A 98 11.21 18.26 -4.35
C HIS A 98 11.04 18.35 -5.86
N LYS A 99 12.09 18.01 -6.63
CA LYS A 99 12.12 18.14 -8.10
C LYS A 99 10.93 17.49 -8.82
N ARG A 100 10.42 16.37 -8.27
CA ARG A 100 9.25 15.64 -8.81
C ARG A 100 7.98 16.49 -8.97
N HIS A 101 7.87 17.58 -8.22
CA HIS A 101 6.68 18.43 -8.21
C HIS A 101 6.76 19.58 -9.23
N GLY A 102 7.88 19.72 -9.95
CA GLY A 102 8.05 20.70 -11.02
C GLY A 102 7.72 22.13 -10.55
N THR A 103 6.90 22.82 -11.32
CA THR A 103 6.47 24.20 -11.03
C THR A 103 5.70 24.32 -9.72
N ARG A 104 5.03 23.26 -9.27
CA ARG A 104 4.24 23.26 -8.03
C ARG A 104 5.10 23.20 -6.77
N ALA A 105 6.39 22.84 -6.88
CA ALA A 105 7.26 22.65 -5.74
C ALA A 105 7.29 23.90 -4.82
N GLY A 106 6.93 23.73 -3.55
CA GLY A 106 6.86 24.81 -2.58
C GLY A 106 5.59 25.68 -2.65
N GLN A 107 4.71 25.48 -3.62
CA GLN A 107 3.43 26.19 -3.70
C GLN A 107 2.38 25.55 -2.78
N VAL A 108 1.40 26.36 -2.36
CA VAL A 108 0.20 25.85 -1.70
C VAL A 108 -0.53 24.91 -2.66
N ASN A 109 -1.09 23.83 -2.13
CA ASN A 109 -1.91 22.94 -2.92
C ASN A 109 -3.38 23.37 -2.81
N GLU A 110 -3.93 23.89 -3.89
CA GLU A 110 -5.33 24.33 -3.94
C GLU A 110 -6.33 23.18 -3.79
N GLY A 111 -5.94 21.94 -4.12
CA GLY A 111 -6.81 20.75 -3.97
C GLY A 111 -6.78 20.12 -2.57
N PHE A 112 -6.09 20.73 -1.59
CA PHE A 112 -5.99 20.16 -0.26
C PHE A 112 -7.36 20.04 0.42
N LEU A 113 -7.76 18.80 0.72
CA LEU A 113 -9.07 18.42 1.26
C LEU A 113 -10.27 18.84 0.41
N ASP A 114 -10.07 19.01 -0.91
CA ASP A 114 -11.15 19.26 -1.87
C ASP A 114 -11.84 17.93 -2.24
N VAL A 115 -12.94 17.60 -1.56
CA VAL A 115 -13.66 16.30 -1.63
C VAL A 115 -15.09 16.42 -2.11
#